data_AF-A0AAP4C8G6-F1
#
_entry.id   AF-A0AAP4C8G6-F1
#
_cell.length_a   1.000
_cell.length_b   1.000
_cell.length_c   1.000
_cell.angle_alpha   90.00
_cell.angle_beta   90.00
_cell.angle_gamma   90.00
#
_symmetry.space_group_name_H-M   'P 1'
#
loop_
_entity.id
_entity.type
_entity.pdbx_description
1 polymer ?
#
loop_
_entity_poly.entity_id
_entity_poly.type
_entity_poly.pdbx_seq_one_letter_code
_entity_poly.pdbx_strand_id
1 'polypeptide(L)'
;MQNSSKVRKLIASAGALLVVGAGLTGCDAFGSGCSKGASTPEEAAETFITAAVADDAKKACSVGQKGSTVENVKPYMAEYRAKYAGRDLSKLTFENLPDLQMGGGYVVRVSENGREIERIDVINYGRKYQFISYEATHENEEEYGTPASTERSSASTD
;
A
#
# COMPACT_ATOMS: atom_id res chain seq x y z
N MET A 1 17.58 -69.02 10.90
CA MET A 1 18.09 -68.08 9.87
C MET A 1 16.90 -67.55 9.09
N GLN A 2 16.50 -66.30 9.31
CA GLN A 2 15.68 -65.57 8.35
C GLN A 2 15.94 -64.08 8.53
N ASN A 3 16.48 -63.53 7.46
CA ASN A 3 16.87 -62.16 7.21
C ASN A 3 15.61 -61.36 6.85
N SER A 4 15.45 -60.12 7.33
CA SER A 4 14.94 -59.00 6.52
C SER A 4 14.78 -57.71 7.32
N SER A 5 15.73 -56.82 7.07
CA SER A 5 15.53 -55.48 6.54
C SER A 5 14.65 -54.48 7.30
N LYS A 6 15.38 -53.55 7.95
CA LYS A 6 15.11 -52.10 8.02
C LYS A 6 14.18 -51.60 6.91
N VAL A 7 13.07 -50.95 7.28
CA VAL A 7 12.64 -49.68 6.67
C VAL A 7 11.89 -48.86 7.73
N ARG A 8 12.56 -47.86 8.32
CA ARG A 8 11.86 -46.71 8.95
C ARG A 8 11.34 -45.85 7.81
N LYS A 9 10.05 -45.94 7.49
CA LYS A 9 9.37 -44.97 6.63
C LYS A 9 9.14 -43.69 7.44
N LEU A 10 10.04 -42.72 7.26
CA LEU A 10 9.74 -41.31 7.49
C LEU A 10 8.65 -40.93 6.47
N ILE A 11 7.43 -40.68 6.93
CA ILE A 11 6.41 -40.05 6.10
C ILE A 11 6.82 -38.59 5.99
N ALA A 12 7.40 -38.29 4.84
CA ALA A 12 7.70 -36.94 4.39
C ALA A 12 6.42 -36.11 4.38
N SER A 13 6.56 -34.91 4.93
CA SER A 13 5.81 -33.71 4.60
C SER A 13 5.22 -33.72 3.19
N ALA A 14 3.91 -33.91 3.10
CA ALA A 14 3.12 -33.61 1.92
C ALA A 14 2.24 -32.40 2.27
N GLY A 15 2.44 -31.32 1.53
CA GLY A 15 1.63 -30.13 1.64
C GLY A 15 0.16 -30.42 1.30
N ALA A 16 -0.72 -29.74 2.00
CA ALA A 16 -2.10 -29.53 1.59
C ALA A 16 -2.31 -28.02 1.44
N LEU A 17 -2.06 -27.54 0.23
CA LEU A 17 -2.76 -26.40 -0.34
C LEU A 17 -4.28 -26.66 -0.30
N LEU A 18 -5.04 -25.57 -0.23
CA LEU A 18 -6.50 -25.41 -0.44
C LEU A 18 -7.34 -25.21 0.83
N VAL A 19 -7.51 -23.94 1.22
CA VAL A 19 -8.84 -23.43 1.59
C VAL A 19 -9.20 -22.35 0.58
N VAL A 20 -9.80 -22.79 -0.53
CA VAL A 20 -10.57 -21.92 -1.42
C VAL A 20 -12.04 -22.10 -1.04
N GLY A 21 -12.66 -20.99 -0.67
CA GLY A 21 -14.07 -20.73 -0.99
C GLY A 21 -15.08 -20.90 0.14
N ALA A 22 -15.50 -19.76 0.71
CA ALA A 22 -16.92 -19.46 0.91
C ALA A 22 -17.09 -17.95 1.20
N GLY A 23 -17.45 -17.20 0.16
CA GLY A 23 -17.76 -15.77 0.24
C GLY A 23 -18.21 -15.16 -1.09
N LEU A 24 -18.76 -15.98 -1.98
CA LEU A 24 -19.54 -15.51 -3.13
C LEU A 24 -20.98 -15.26 -2.64
N THR A 25 -21.19 -14.11 -2.03
CA THR A 25 -22.53 -13.52 -1.87
C THR A 25 -22.44 -12.02 -2.09
N GLY A 26 -22.97 -11.57 -3.23
CA GLY A 26 -23.70 -10.30 -3.33
C GLY A 26 -22.89 -9.02 -3.54
N CYS A 27 -22.89 -8.57 -4.80
CA CYS A 27 -22.81 -7.18 -5.25
C CYS A 27 -21.57 -6.37 -4.84
N ASP A 28 -20.56 -6.38 -5.71
CA ASP A 28 -19.88 -5.19 -6.23
C ASP A 28 -18.83 -5.69 -7.24
N ALA A 29 -19.29 -6.17 -8.39
CA ALA A 29 -18.41 -6.40 -9.52
C ALA A 29 -17.94 -5.02 -10.02
N PHE A 30 -16.65 -4.73 -9.80
CA PHE A 30 -15.89 -3.64 -10.41
C PHE A 30 -16.54 -2.24 -10.40
N GLY A 31 -16.13 -1.39 -9.43
CA GLY A 31 -16.02 0.06 -9.71
C GLY A 31 -16.72 1.06 -8.78
N SER A 32 -17.46 0.67 -7.74
CA SER A 32 -18.23 1.63 -6.91
C SER A 32 -17.77 1.76 -5.44
N GLY A 33 -16.97 0.82 -4.92
CA GLY A 33 -16.61 0.77 -3.49
C GLY A 33 -15.27 1.40 -3.10
N CYS A 34 -14.38 1.58 -4.08
CA CYS A 34 -13.06 2.16 -3.88
C CYS A 34 -13.11 3.68 -4.03
N SER A 35 -12.23 4.41 -3.34
CA SER A 35 -12.19 5.89 -3.35
C SER A 35 -13.33 6.61 -2.61
N LYS A 36 -13.96 5.96 -1.62
CA LYS A 36 -14.84 6.67 -0.65
C LYS A 36 -14.07 7.78 0.07
N GLY A 37 -12.79 7.50 0.34
CA GLY A 37 -11.88 8.35 1.09
C GLY A 37 -12.29 8.52 2.54
N ALA A 38 -11.40 9.14 3.30
CA ALA A 38 -11.58 9.43 4.71
C ALA A 38 -12.01 10.89 4.94
N SER A 39 -12.40 11.20 6.17
CA SER A 39 -12.80 12.55 6.60
C SER A 39 -11.59 13.40 6.98
N THR A 40 -10.46 12.78 7.34
CA THR A 40 -9.18 13.46 7.60
C THR A 40 -8.00 12.75 6.93
N PRO A 41 -6.84 13.42 6.76
CA PRO A 41 -5.63 12.77 6.26
C PRO A 41 -5.20 11.57 7.12
N GLU A 42 -5.26 11.74 8.45
CA GLU A 42 -4.86 10.72 9.42
C GLU A 42 -5.72 9.46 9.29
N GLU A 43 -7.04 9.63 9.19
CA GLU A 43 -7.98 8.52 9.04
C GLU A 43 -7.72 7.74 7.74
N ALA A 44 -7.32 8.43 6.65
CA ALA A 44 -6.97 7.76 5.39
C ALA A 44 -5.72 6.88 5.57
N ALA A 45 -4.66 7.42 6.17
CA ALA A 45 -3.42 6.70 6.43
C ALA A 45 -3.62 5.53 7.40
N GLU A 46 -4.29 5.77 8.52
CA GLU A 46 -4.59 4.75 9.54
C GLU A 46 -5.42 3.61 8.96
N THR A 47 -6.47 3.94 8.21
CA THR A 47 -7.35 2.94 7.59
C THR A 47 -6.59 2.07 6.61
N PHE A 48 -5.73 2.68 5.77
CA PHE A 48 -4.94 1.95 4.80
C PHE A 48 -3.95 0.98 5.47
N ILE A 49 -3.15 1.46 6.43
CA ILE A 49 -2.15 0.63 7.11
C ILE A 49 -2.81 -0.53 7.86
N THR A 50 -3.88 -0.24 8.60
CA THR A 50 -4.61 -1.26 9.36
C THR A 50 -5.20 -2.32 8.42
N ALA A 51 -5.77 -1.90 7.29
CA ALA A 51 -6.30 -2.81 6.29
C ALA A 51 -5.21 -3.63 5.60
N ALA A 52 -4.06 -3.03 5.28
CA ALA A 52 -2.92 -3.72 4.68
C ALA A 52 -2.38 -4.85 5.56
N VAL A 53 -2.20 -4.58 6.86
CA VAL A 53 -1.75 -5.57 7.86
C VAL A 53 -2.79 -6.67 8.07
N ALA A 54 -4.08 -6.33 8.03
CA ALA A 54 -5.19 -7.28 8.17
C ALA A 54 -5.51 -8.08 6.89
N ASP A 55 -4.84 -7.81 5.77
CA ASP A 55 -5.17 -8.38 4.45
C ASP A 55 -6.60 -8.06 3.96
N ASP A 56 -7.13 -6.90 4.36
CA ASP A 56 -8.45 -6.42 3.96
C ASP A 56 -8.35 -5.49 2.75
N ALA A 57 -8.27 -6.08 1.56
CA ALA A 57 -8.10 -5.32 0.33
C ALA A 57 -9.31 -4.43 -0.01
N LYS A 58 -10.52 -4.81 0.42
CA LYS A 58 -11.72 -3.97 0.22
C LYS A 58 -11.64 -2.71 1.07
N LYS A 59 -11.22 -2.83 2.33
CA LYS A 59 -11.08 -1.68 3.23
C LYS A 59 -9.91 -0.79 2.82
N ALA A 60 -8.77 -1.35 2.43
CA ALA A 60 -7.65 -0.58 1.88
C ALA A 60 -8.08 0.21 0.64
N CYS A 61 -8.79 -0.43 -0.29
CA CYS A 61 -9.31 0.22 -1.51
C CYS A 61 -10.31 1.33 -1.22
N SER A 62 -11.07 1.26 -0.11
CA SER A 62 -12.07 2.27 0.25
C SER A 62 -11.48 3.66 0.49
N VAL A 63 -10.23 3.72 0.98
CA VAL A 63 -9.47 4.96 1.18
C VAL A 63 -8.38 5.18 0.13
N GLY A 64 -8.27 4.30 -0.86
CA GLY A 64 -7.33 4.46 -1.98
C GLY A 64 -7.69 5.62 -2.90
N GLN A 65 -6.71 6.07 -3.67
CA GLN A 65 -6.86 7.11 -4.69
C GLN A 65 -7.95 6.77 -5.71
N LYS A 66 -8.62 7.79 -6.25
CA LYS A 66 -9.55 7.65 -7.37
C LYS A 66 -8.94 6.83 -8.50
N GLY A 67 -9.63 5.76 -8.90
CA GLY A 67 -9.14 4.80 -9.90
C GLY A 67 -8.50 3.54 -9.30
N SER A 68 -8.34 3.48 -7.97
CA SER A 68 -7.91 2.26 -7.28
C SER A 68 -8.95 1.14 -7.43
N THR A 69 -8.44 -0.07 -7.56
CA THR A 69 -9.18 -1.33 -7.56
C THR A 69 -8.64 -2.23 -6.46
N VAL A 70 -9.39 -3.27 -6.11
CA VAL A 70 -8.95 -4.26 -5.11
C VAL A 70 -7.70 -5.00 -5.61
N GLU A 71 -7.52 -5.10 -6.93
CA GLU A 71 -6.39 -5.77 -7.56
C GLU A 71 -5.13 -4.91 -7.53
N ASN A 72 -5.23 -3.61 -7.88
CA ASN A 72 -4.06 -2.74 -7.94
C ASN A 72 -3.58 -2.24 -6.56
N VAL A 73 -4.42 -2.32 -5.52
CA VAL A 73 -4.03 -1.94 -4.15
C VAL A 73 -3.21 -3.03 -3.44
N LYS A 74 -3.31 -4.30 -3.87
CA LYS A 74 -2.66 -5.44 -3.22
C LYS A 74 -1.14 -5.36 -3.14
N PRO A 75 -0.41 -4.98 -4.21
CA PRO A 75 1.04 -4.81 -4.13
C PRO A 75 1.45 -3.82 -3.04
N TYR A 76 0.78 -2.68 -2.95
CA TYR A 76 1.01 -1.68 -1.90
C TYR A 76 0.68 -2.20 -0.51
N MET A 77 -0.42 -2.92 -0.36
CA MET A 77 -0.74 -3.56 0.91
C MET A 77 0.35 -4.55 1.34
N ALA A 78 0.99 -5.26 0.41
CA ALA A 78 2.07 -6.18 0.74
C ALA A 78 3.30 -5.45 1.29
N GLU A 79 3.66 -4.29 0.74
CA GLU A 79 4.74 -3.43 1.26
C GLU A 79 4.46 -2.97 2.69
N TYR A 80 3.25 -2.47 2.94
CA TYR A 80 2.84 -2.02 4.26
C TYR A 80 2.70 -3.19 5.24
N ARG A 81 2.18 -4.33 4.79
CA ARG A 81 2.16 -5.55 5.62
C ARG A 81 3.56 -5.96 6.04
N ALA A 82 4.53 -5.92 5.13
CA ALA A 82 5.92 -6.25 5.45
C ALA A 82 6.55 -5.23 6.41
N LYS A 83 6.36 -3.92 6.17
CA LYS A 83 6.91 -2.84 6.99
C LYS A 83 6.33 -2.83 8.41
N TYR A 84 5.05 -3.14 8.55
CA TYR A 84 4.33 -3.16 9.82
C TYR A 84 4.18 -4.57 10.42
N ALA A 85 4.83 -5.58 9.83
CA ALA A 85 4.81 -6.95 10.34
C ALA A 85 5.34 -7.01 11.77
N GLY A 86 4.56 -7.60 12.68
CA GLY A 86 4.94 -7.76 14.08
C GLY A 86 4.94 -6.47 14.91
N ARG A 87 4.50 -5.34 14.34
CA ARG A 87 4.27 -4.10 15.09
C ARG A 87 2.93 -4.14 15.80
N ASP A 88 2.86 -3.46 16.93
CA ASP A 88 1.62 -3.20 17.65
C ASP A 88 0.98 -1.92 17.11
N LEU A 89 -0.02 -2.07 16.25
CA LEU A 89 -0.68 -0.93 15.61
C LEU A 89 -1.34 0.03 16.61
N SER A 90 -1.68 -0.44 17.82
CA SER A 90 -2.27 0.43 18.85
C SER A 90 -1.29 1.45 19.43
N LYS A 91 0.02 1.28 19.18
CA LYS A 91 1.09 2.21 19.59
C LYS A 91 1.44 3.23 18.51
N LEU A 92 0.77 3.16 17.37
CA LEU A 92 0.94 4.11 16.29
C LEU A 92 0.13 5.37 16.55
N THR A 93 0.71 6.51 16.22
CA THR A 93 0.02 7.80 16.18
C THR A 93 0.15 8.37 14.77
N PHE A 94 -0.96 8.95 14.30
CA PHE A 94 -1.07 9.57 12.99
C PHE A 94 -1.29 11.06 13.19
N GLU A 95 -0.49 11.89 12.53
CA GLU A 95 -0.55 13.34 12.69
C GLU A 95 -0.35 14.01 11.34
N ASN A 96 -1.33 14.79 10.89
CA ASN A 96 -1.15 15.65 9.73
C ASN A 96 -0.12 16.75 10.03
N LEU A 97 0.81 16.96 9.09
CA LEU A 97 1.82 18.01 9.11
C LEU A 97 1.42 19.13 8.13
N PRO A 98 0.58 20.09 8.54
CA PRO A 98 0.10 21.16 7.64
C PRO A 98 1.22 22.03 7.07
N ASP A 99 2.36 22.16 7.77
CA ASP A 99 3.52 22.90 7.27
C ASP A 99 4.16 22.27 6.02
N LEU A 100 3.86 21.00 5.73
CA LEU A 100 4.34 20.27 4.56
C LEU A 100 3.27 20.12 3.47
N GLN A 101 2.11 20.76 3.64
CA GLN A 101 1.02 20.71 2.68
C GLN A 101 1.41 21.39 1.37
N MET A 102 1.23 20.69 0.24
CA MET A 102 1.46 21.23 -1.10
C MET A 102 0.20 21.08 -1.96
N GLY A 103 -0.50 22.18 -2.20
CA GLY A 103 -1.77 22.18 -2.93
C GLY A 103 -2.81 21.26 -2.27
N GLY A 104 -3.22 20.22 -3.00
CA GLY A 104 -4.13 19.18 -2.50
C GLY A 104 -3.46 18.03 -1.75
N GLY A 105 -2.12 17.99 -1.67
CA GLY A 105 -1.35 16.96 -0.99
C GLY A 105 -1.06 17.30 0.47
N TYR A 106 -1.24 16.31 1.34
CA TYR A 106 -1.08 16.34 2.79
C TYR A 106 -0.07 15.28 3.20
N VAL A 107 0.72 15.56 4.23
CA VAL A 107 1.72 14.62 4.75
C VAL A 107 1.30 14.19 6.15
N VAL A 108 1.09 12.89 6.34
CA VAL A 108 0.79 12.30 7.65
C VAL A 108 2.05 11.69 8.21
N ARG A 109 2.50 12.19 9.37
CA ARG A 109 3.54 11.57 10.17
C ARG A 109 2.97 10.35 10.88
N VAL A 110 3.63 9.21 10.72
CA VAL A 110 3.38 8.00 11.51
C VAL A 110 4.50 7.86 12.52
N SER A 111 4.13 7.79 13.80
CA SER A 111 5.07 7.59 14.90
C SER A 111 4.71 6.36 15.71
N GLU A 112 5.71 5.66 16.24
CA GLU A 112 5.55 4.54 17.17
C GLU A 112 6.20 4.94 18.50
N ASN A 113 5.44 4.95 19.60
CA ASN A 113 5.92 5.40 20.91
C ASN A 113 6.59 6.80 20.88
N GLY A 114 6.05 7.73 20.09
CA GLY A 114 6.57 9.10 19.96
C GLY A 114 7.79 9.26 19.06
N ARG A 115 8.29 8.18 18.45
CA ARG A 115 9.35 8.23 17.43
C ARG A 115 8.76 8.12 16.04
N GLU A 116 9.04 9.09 15.18
CA GLU A 116 8.68 9.04 13.76
C GLU A 116 9.30 7.81 13.09
N ILE A 117 8.47 7.06 12.37
CA ILE A 117 8.89 5.88 11.60
C ILE A 117 8.64 6.04 10.09
N GLU A 118 7.70 6.90 9.69
CA GLU A 118 7.37 7.13 8.29
C GLU A 118 6.56 8.43 8.11
N ARG A 119 6.55 8.93 6.88
CA ARG A 119 5.63 9.95 6.38
C ARG A 119 4.85 9.38 5.20
N ILE A 120 3.55 9.63 5.19
CA ILE A 120 2.61 9.10 4.20
C ILE A 120 1.95 10.27 3.50
N ASP A 121 1.99 10.25 2.17
CA ASP A 121 1.30 11.23 1.35
C ASP A 121 -0.17 10.86 1.17
N VAL A 122 -1.04 11.83 1.39
CA VAL A 122 -2.50 11.73 1.26
C VAL A 122 -2.99 12.90 0.42
N ILE A 123 -3.90 12.66 -0.52
CA ILE A 123 -4.48 13.72 -1.35
C ILE A 123 -5.91 14.03 -0.91
N ASN A 124 -6.30 15.29 -0.97
CA ASN A 124 -7.70 15.69 -0.90
C ASN A 124 -8.31 15.72 -2.31
N TYR A 125 -9.32 14.88 -2.53
CA TYR A 125 -10.12 14.86 -3.75
C TYR A 125 -11.60 15.07 -3.40
N GLY A 126 -12.16 16.22 -3.78
CA GLY A 126 -13.60 16.48 -3.61
C GLY A 126 -14.08 16.40 -2.15
N ARG A 127 -13.29 16.91 -1.19
CA ARG A 127 -13.55 16.87 0.28
C ARG A 127 -13.36 15.49 0.93
N LYS A 128 -12.71 14.56 0.26
CA LYS A 128 -12.34 13.25 0.79
C LYS A 128 -10.84 13.06 0.70
N TYR A 129 -10.25 12.50 1.75
CA TYR A 129 -8.82 12.22 1.81
C TYR A 129 -8.53 10.81 1.31
N GLN A 130 -7.57 10.67 0.40
CA GLN A 130 -7.25 9.41 -0.25
C GLN A 130 -5.77 9.11 -0.11
N PHE A 131 -5.46 7.88 0.27
CA PHE A 131 -4.12 7.34 0.32
C PHE A 131 -3.57 7.19 -1.11
N ILE A 132 -2.36 7.71 -1.35
CA ILE A 132 -1.71 7.62 -2.66
C ILE A 132 -0.96 6.29 -2.76
N SER A 133 -1.40 5.42 -3.66
CA SER A 133 -0.60 4.28 -4.11
C SER A 133 0.23 4.72 -5.32
N TYR A 134 1.56 4.67 -5.20
CA TYR A 134 2.58 5.33 -6.04
C TYR A 134 2.51 5.10 -7.58
N GLU A 135 1.66 4.21 -8.10
CA GLU A 135 1.47 4.04 -9.56
C GLU A 135 0.52 5.08 -10.15
N ALA A 136 -0.42 5.63 -9.37
CA ALA A 136 -1.42 6.58 -9.89
C ALA A 136 -0.87 8.01 -10.08
N THR A 137 0.39 8.26 -9.70
CA THR A 137 1.12 9.50 -10.00
C THR A 137 1.96 9.39 -11.28
N HIS A 138 2.33 8.19 -11.74
CA HIS A 138 3.18 8.03 -12.93
C HIS A 138 2.39 7.97 -14.25
N GLU A 139 1.05 7.86 -14.22
CA GLU A 139 0.23 8.02 -15.42
C GLU A 139 -0.04 9.50 -15.81
N ASN A 140 0.33 10.46 -14.94
CA ASN A 140 0.19 11.91 -15.21
C ASN A 140 1.52 12.68 -15.17
N GLU A 141 2.66 11.98 -15.18
CA GLU A 141 3.98 12.62 -15.28
C GLU A 141 4.44 12.85 -16.73
N GLU A 142 3.60 12.56 -17.72
CA GLU A 142 3.81 12.98 -19.12
C GLU A 142 3.21 14.37 -19.45
N GLU A 143 3.22 15.35 -18.54
CA GLU A 143 3.05 16.76 -18.97
C GLU A 143 3.62 17.78 -17.98
N TYR A 144 4.85 17.62 -17.51
CA TYR A 144 5.64 18.80 -17.13
C TYR A 144 7.01 18.69 -17.78
N GLY A 145 7.17 19.51 -18.83
CA GLY A 145 8.27 19.47 -19.77
C GLY A 145 9.64 19.36 -19.12
N THR A 146 10.41 18.41 -19.64
CA THR A 146 11.86 18.40 -19.61
C THR A 146 12.36 19.84 -19.83
N PRO A 147 13.09 20.47 -18.88
CA PRO A 147 13.88 21.62 -19.28
C PRO A 147 14.86 21.08 -20.31
N ALA A 148 14.76 21.55 -21.55
CA ALA A 148 15.73 21.25 -22.58
C ALA A 148 17.11 21.60 -22.01
N SER A 149 17.86 20.57 -21.64
CA SER A 149 19.29 20.68 -21.38
C SER A 149 19.90 21.14 -22.70
N THR A 150 20.05 22.45 -22.86
CA THR A 150 20.85 23.04 -23.93
C THR A 150 22.23 22.41 -23.85
N GLU A 151 22.53 21.54 -24.81
CA GLU A 151 23.84 20.97 -25.05
C GLU A 151 24.86 22.11 -25.07
N ARG A 152 25.67 22.21 -24.02
CA ARG A 152 26.89 23.02 -24.06
C ARG A 152 27.96 22.13 -24.67
N SER A 153 28.04 22.14 -26.00
CA SER A 153 29.10 21.50 -26.77
C SER A 153 30.46 21.86 -26.17
N SER A 154 31.19 20.82 -25.76
CA SER A 154 32.61 20.93 -25.44
C SER A 154 33.39 20.95 -26.75
N ALA A 155 34.05 22.05 -27.04
CA ALA A 155 35.08 22.20 -28.05
C ALA A 155 36.08 23.21 -27.48
N SER A 156 37.40 23.07 -27.54
CA SER A 156 38.30 22.08 -28.13
C SER A 156 39.67 22.33 -27.47
N THR A 157 40.48 21.29 -27.32
CA THR A 157 41.95 21.42 -27.21
C THR A 157 42.51 21.85 -28.56
N ASP A 158 43.30 22.93 -28.58
CA ASP A 158 44.65 23.04 -29.18
C ASP A 158 45.34 24.29 -28.58
#